data_AF-A0A7W7CFS8-F1
#
_entry.id   AF-A0A7W7CFS8-F1
#
_cell.length_a   1.000
_cell.length_b   1.000
_cell.length_c   1.000
_cell.angle_alpha   90.00
_cell.angle_beta   90.00
_cell.angle_gamma   90.00
#
_symmetry.space_group_name_H-M   'P 1'
#
loop_
_entity.id
_entity.type
_entity.pdbx_description
1 polymer ?
#
loop_
_entity_poly.entity_id
_entity_poly.type
_entity_poly.pdbx_seq_one_letter_code
_entity_poly.pdbx_strand_id
1 'polypeptide(L)'
;MSPVRLDTEAAAARILAWRQLQTLGVEGQDADCVVDWAGPVAAPLLDETTVQAACGIAHVHGRRYGRPTMLNVDYATVLAGVLGAQGVLAVMVARYRGLRLRRVETSVAQAALLSVSQYLAARTAVDDWTEPLHPGGPPFVAGDGVRFEVETFEAERWHRFWTVLAAEPEAIRTGWRPFQHRYATATCPLPEPLFRAANRVSFGAVHAAADLTGVSVLRLNPAGHSLADLPPWRITPLGPAARPTGRLAREKPLDGLVVVEAGRRLQGPMAGHLLRLLGARVIRLEPRGGDLLRGMPPMAGDTSARFRAINDGKHVVEVDLHARSGRSELLEMITGADVFLHNWAPGKAAQLRLDAEDLAKVRPGLVYAWASGWGDHLGDRPPLGTDFMVQAYSGLAAEVRPAREPAAPSLMTLTDVLGGLVSAQGVLAGLLARFREGRGRRVDSSLLSAAAVLRRMPRTPRREPLSTLDGWLAVSADPRHSARIAKAFDLPDPPGYAHLAVRCAQQSTSHWLERLTAVGVPAVRVCTDLAELPADPRFGAVLRPHDGFATPAPPWEFS
;
A
#
# COMPACT_ATOMS: atom_id res chain seq x y z
N MET A 1 31.26 -12.96 -7.98
CA MET A 1 31.05 -11.75 -7.16
C MET A 1 29.97 -10.93 -7.86
N SER A 2 28.82 -10.71 -7.21
CA SER A 2 27.57 -10.24 -7.84
C SER A 2 27.66 -8.81 -8.39
N PRO A 3 27.09 -8.50 -9.58
CA PRO A 3 27.22 -7.18 -10.22
C PRO A 3 26.05 -6.18 -9.96
N VAL A 4 25.26 -6.41 -8.91
CA VAL A 4 24.51 -5.37 -8.17
C VAL A 4 24.97 -5.50 -6.72
N ARG A 5 25.75 -4.54 -6.21
CA ARG A 5 26.18 -4.56 -4.81
C ARG A 5 25.06 -3.99 -3.95
N LEU A 6 24.28 -4.89 -3.36
CA LEU A 6 23.41 -4.54 -2.25
C LEU A 6 24.26 -4.47 -0.99
N ASP A 7 24.34 -3.34 -0.29
CA ASP A 7 25.29 -3.16 0.82
C ASP A 7 24.59 -2.66 2.09
N THR A 8 23.94 -3.53 2.91
CA THR A 8 23.23 -3.12 4.16
C THR A 8 22.80 -4.24 5.13
N GLU A 9 22.35 -3.84 6.34
CA GLU A 9 21.85 -4.67 7.46
C GLU A 9 20.46 -5.32 7.28
N ALA A 10 19.56 -4.79 6.43
CA ALA A 10 18.20 -5.34 6.24
C ALA A 10 18.14 -6.46 5.17
N ALA A 11 18.72 -7.62 5.48
CA ALA A 11 18.95 -8.72 4.54
C ALA A 11 17.71 -9.20 3.75
N ALA A 12 16.53 -9.25 4.40
CA ALA A 12 15.31 -9.74 3.75
C ALA A 12 14.81 -8.79 2.64
N ALA A 13 14.80 -7.48 2.87
CA ALA A 13 14.45 -6.49 1.86
C ALA A 13 15.39 -6.55 0.65
N ARG A 14 16.69 -6.73 0.89
CA ARG A 14 17.72 -6.90 -0.15
C ARG A 14 17.46 -8.14 -1.00
N ILE A 15 17.20 -9.28 -0.37
CA ILE A 15 16.93 -10.54 -1.09
C ILE A 15 15.70 -10.39 -1.98
N LEU A 16 14.65 -9.72 -1.48
CA LEU A 16 13.46 -9.43 -2.28
C LEU A 16 13.79 -8.54 -3.49
N ALA A 17 14.51 -7.42 -3.27
CA ALA A 17 14.91 -6.52 -4.34
C ALA A 17 15.72 -7.26 -5.42
N TRP A 18 16.71 -8.05 -5.00
CA TRP A 18 17.55 -8.85 -5.89
C TRP A 18 16.72 -9.86 -6.68
N ARG A 19 15.83 -10.63 -6.04
CA ARG A 19 14.96 -11.61 -6.73
C ARG A 19 14.10 -10.93 -7.80
N GLN A 20 13.57 -9.74 -7.52
CA GLN A 20 12.78 -9.01 -8.50
C GLN A 20 13.64 -8.51 -9.68
N LEU A 21 14.86 -8.05 -9.43
CA LEU A 21 15.79 -7.66 -10.49
C LEU A 21 16.23 -8.86 -11.35
N GLN A 22 16.40 -10.05 -10.77
CA GLN A 22 16.71 -11.26 -11.54
C GLN A 22 15.63 -11.61 -12.57
N THR A 23 14.34 -11.36 -12.26
CA THR A 23 13.26 -11.60 -13.24
C THR A 23 13.38 -10.74 -14.50
N LEU A 24 14.21 -9.69 -14.46
CA LEU A 24 14.45 -8.77 -15.56
C LEU A 24 15.78 -9.02 -16.29
N GLY A 25 16.63 -9.95 -15.82
CA GLY A 25 17.95 -10.19 -16.39
C GLY A 25 18.85 -8.94 -16.32
N VAL A 26 18.77 -8.20 -15.20
CA VAL A 26 19.51 -6.94 -14.97
C VAL A 26 20.45 -7.02 -13.77
N GLU A 27 20.63 -8.20 -13.19
CA GLU A 27 21.50 -8.47 -12.04
C GLU A 27 22.98 -8.15 -12.27
N GLY A 28 23.37 -7.80 -13.50
CA GLY A 28 24.73 -7.50 -13.91
C GLY A 28 25.07 -6.05 -14.27
N GLN A 29 24.23 -5.09 -13.90
CA GLN A 29 24.44 -3.67 -14.20
C GLN A 29 24.90 -2.91 -12.95
N ASP A 30 25.99 -2.12 -13.05
CA ASP A 30 26.68 -1.41 -11.95
C ASP A 30 25.79 -0.36 -11.23
N ALA A 31 24.72 -0.75 -10.55
CA ALA A 31 23.92 0.13 -9.71
C ALA A 31 24.00 -0.37 -8.25
N ASP A 32 24.58 0.44 -7.38
CA ASP A 32 24.67 0.15 -5.95
C ASP A 32 23.32 0.47 -5.30
N CYS A 33 22.79 -0.44 -4.49
CA CYS A 33 21.53 -0.22 -3.78
C CYS A 33 21.66 -0.53 -2.29
N VAL A 34 21.35 0.48 -1.48
CA VAL A 34 21.46 0.45 -0.02
C VAL A 34 20.03 0.42 0.54
N VAL A 35 19.72 -0.59 1.34
CA VAL A 35 18.43 -0.73 2.04
C VAL A 35 18.66 -1.03 3.52
N ASP A 36 18.62 -0.03 4.38
CA ASP A 36 18.79 -0.23 5.83
C ASP A 36 17.45 -0.14 6.58
N TRP A 37 17.49 -0.24 7.91
CA TRP A 37 16.28 -0.18 8.72
C TRP A 37 15.76 1.25 8.91
N ALA A 38 16.63 2.19 9.26
CA ALA A 38 16.25 3.53 9.72
C ALA A 38 16.40 4.62 8.64
N GLY A 39 17.41 4.53 7.79
CA GLY A 39 17.79 5.54 6.81
C GLY A 39 17.98 6.90 7.49
N PRO A 40 17.29 7.97 7.03
CA PRO A 40 17.42 9.29 7.62
C PRO A 40 16.67 9.46 8.96
N VAL A 41 15.99 8.42 9.46
CA VAL A 41 15.26 8.49 10.74
C VAL A 41 16.23 8.29 11.90
N ALA A 42 16.36 9.29 12.77
CA ALA A 42 17.25 9.25 13.94
C ALA A 42 16.62 8.51 15.13
N ALA A 43 16.14 7.27 14.91
CA ALA A 43 15.56 6.40 15.92
C ALA A 43 16.21 5.00 15.86
N PRO A 44 16.24 4.23 16.98
CA PRO A 44 16.85 2.90 17.03
C PRO A 44 15.96 1.84 16.36
N LEU A 45 15.72 2.00 15.06
CA LEU A 45 14.92 1.10 14.23
C LEU A 45 15.85 0.04 13.65
N LEU A 46 15.72 -1.19 14.13
CA LEU A 46 16.66 -2.28 13.83
C LEU A 46 15.96 -3.57 13.39
N ASP A 47 14.63 -3.60 13.42
CA ASP A 47 13.81 -4.70 12.95
C ASP A 47 12.40 -4.25 12.56
N GLU A 48 11.62 -5.16 11.98
CA GLU A 48 10.25 -4.92 11.54
C GLU A 48 9.35 -4.47 12.71
N THR A 49 9.59 -5.00 13.91
CA THR A 49 8.80 -4.68 15.11
C THR A 49 8.99 -3.22 15.51
N THR A 50 10.23 -2.76 15.58
CA THR A 50 10.56 -1.37 15.93
C THR A 50 10.11 -0.40 14.85
N VAL A 51 10.23 -0.74 13.55
CA VAL A 51 9.73 0.10 12.46
C VAL A 51 8.20 0.21 12.48
N GLN A 52 7.47 -0.91 12.56
CA GLN A 52 6.01 -0.87 12.56
C GLN A 52 5.46 -0.05 13.73
N ALA A 53 6.11 -0.15 14.90
CA ALA A 53 5.75 0.61 16.09
C ALA A 53 6.03 2.11 15.95
N ALA A 54 7.25 2.49 15.57
CA ALA A 54 7.67 3.89 15.56
C ALA A 54 7.07 4.67 14.37
N CYS A 55 6.91 4.04 13.21
CA CYS A 55 6.38 4.68 12.00
C CYS A 55 4.84 4.62 11.90
N GLY A 56 4.15 4.15 12.94
CA GLY A 56 2.69 4.24 13.05
C GLY A 56 1.89 3.14 12.34
N ILE A 57 2.53 2.15 11.71
CA ILE A 57 1.85 1.00 11.11
C ILE A 57 1.03 0.25 12.18
N ALA A 58 1.65 -0.03 13.33
CA ALA A 58 0.99 -0.75 14.42
C ALA A 58 -0.22 0.03 14.97
N HIS A 59 -0.17 1.37 14.96
CA HIS A 59 -1.30 2.20 15.31
C HIS A 59 -2.41 2.13 14.27
N VAL A 60 -2.11 2.35 12.99
CA VAL A 60 -3.13 2.37 11.93
C VAL A 60 -3.79 1.00 11.77
N HIS A 61 -3.01 -0.09 11.77
CA HIS A 61 -3.56 -1.45 11.78
C HIS A 61 -4.38 -1.71 13.06
N GLY A 62 -3.87 -1.24 14.20
CA GLY A 62 -4.46 -1.38 15.52
C GLY A 62 -5.79 -0.64 15.74
N ARG A 63 -6.11 0.37 14.92
CA ARG A 63 -7.38 1.12 15.02
C ARG A 63 -8.61 0.22 15.03
N ARG A 64 -8.57 -0.88 14.27
CA ARG A 64 -9.61 -1.91 14.27
C ARG A 64 -9.87 -2.50 15.66
N TYR A 65 -8.86 -2.61 16.50
CA TYR A 65 -8.91 -3.27 17.81
C TYR A 65 -8.97 -2.28 18.97
N GLY A 66 -8.86 -0.97 18.70
CA GLY A 66 -8.83 0.07 19.72
C GLY A 66 -7.52 0.15 20.50
N ARG A 67 -6.46 -0.51 20.01
CA ARG A 67 -5.11 -0.50 20.60
C ARG A 67 -4.06 -0.73 19.52
N PRO A 68 -2.81 -0.28 19.69
CA PRO A 68 -1.74 -0.63 18.76
C PRO A 68 -1.60 -2.15 18.63
N THR A 69 -1.41 -2.65 17.42
CA THR A 69 -1.31 -4.08 17.13
C THR A 69 -0.39 -4.27 15.94
N MET A 70 0.54 -5.21 16.03
CA MET A 70 1.49 -5.45 14.94
C MET A 70 0.80 -6.12 13.74
N LEU A 71 1.24 -5.79 12.53
CA LEU A 71 0.98 -6.63 11.38
C LEU A 71 1.82 -7.89 11.52
N ASN A 72 1.19 -9.06 11.51
CA ASN A 72 1.91 -10.32 11.64
C ASN A 72 2.64 -10.79 10.34
N VAL A 73 3.03 -9.83 9.50
CA VAL A 73 3.79 -9.99 8.25
C VAL A 73 4.89 -8.92 8.16
N ASP A 74 5.96 -9.20 7.40
CA ASP A 74 7.13 -8.31 7.22
C ASP A 74 6.83 -7.20 6.19
N TYR A 75 5.77 -6.44 6.46
CA TYR A 75 5.17 -5.49 5.51
C TYR A 75 6.11 -4.32 5.16
N ALA A 76 6.70 -3.66 6.16
CA ALA A 76 7.60 -2.53 5.91
C ALA A 76 8.86 -3.01 5.14
N THR A 77 9.41 -4.15 5.54
CA THR A 77 10.55 -4.80 4.88
C THR A 77 10.25 -5.13 3.42
N VAL A 78 9.05 -5.66 3.13
CA VAL A 78 8.60 -5.95 1.75
C VAL A 78 8.52 -4.67 0.91
N LEU A 79 7.88 -3.63 1.46
CA LEU A 79 7.79 -2.33 0.77
C LEU A 79 9.18 -1.79 0.45
N ALA A 80 10.11 -1.82 1.41
CA ALA A 80 11.49 -1.37 1.21
C ALA A 80 12.24 -2.17 0.13
N GLY A 81 12.04 -3.49 0.06
CA GLY A 81 12.60 -4.31 -1.01
C GLY A 81 12.08 -3.92 -2.39
N VAL A 82 10.77 -3.62 -2.50
CA VAL A 82 10.17 -3.13 -3.76
C VAL A 82 10.72 -1.75 -4.10
N LEU A 83 10.82 -0.82 -3.14
CA LEU A 83 11.40 0.51 -3.34
C LEU A 83 12.87 0.43 -3.76
N GLY A 84 13.67 -0.46 -3.16
CA GLY A 84 15.06 -0.68 -3.56
C GLY A 84 15.19 -1.11 -5.02
N ALA A 85 14.37 -2.09 -5.44
CA ALA A 85 14.33 -2.53 -6.84
C ALA A 85 13.81 -1.42 -7.79
N GLN A 86 12.83 -0.62 -7.39
CA GLN A 86 12.39 0.55 -8.14
C GLN A 86 13.54 1.57 -8.31
N GLY A 87 14.29 1.83 -7.25
CA GLY A 87 15.45 2.71 -7.26
C GLY A 87 16.50 2.27 -8.29
N VAL A 88 16.84 0.97 -8.29
CA VAL A 88 17.78 0.39 -9.26
C VAL A 88 17.25 0.55 -10.69
N LEU A 89 15.98 0.22 -10.93
CA LEU A 89 15.37 0.39 -12.26
C LEU A 89 15.36 1.86 -12.70
N ALA A 90 15.11 2.80 -11.78
CA ALA A 90 15.16 4.22 -12.04
C ALA A 90 16.58 4.66 -12.44
N VAL A 91 17.62 4.22 -11.72
CA VAL A 91 19.03 4.47 -12.09
C VAL A 91 19.33 3.94 -13.49
N MET A 92 18.88 2.74 -13.82
CA MET A 92 19.09 2.15 -15.15
C MET A 92 18.38 2.97 -16.25
N VAL A 93 17.12 3.33 -16.04
CA VAL A 93 16.37 4.19 -16.98
C VAL A 93 17.07 5.54 -17.16
N ALA A 94 17.56 6.14 -16.08
CA ALA A 94 18.29 7.40 -16.11
C ALA A 94 19.58 7.31 -16.95
N ARG A 95 20.33 6.20 -16.82
CA ARG A 95 21.55 5.93 -17.59
C ARG A 95 21.31 5.79 -19.09
N TYR A 96 20.25 5.07 -19.47
CA TYR A 96 19.82 5.00 -20.88
C TYR A 96 19.48 6.38 -21.46
N ARG A 97 19.23 7.37 -20.60
CA ARG A 97 18.86 8.74 -20.96
C ARG A 97 19.96 9.77 -20.68
N GLY A 98 21.19 9.30 -20.41
CA GLY A 98 22.39 10.14 -20.30
C GLY A 98 22.78 10.59 -18.89
N LEU A 99 22.01 10.26 -17.85
CA LEU A 99 22.41 10.56 -16.46
C LEU A 99 23.43 9.54 -15.93
N ARG A 100 24.38 10.01 -15.12
CA ARG A 100 25.45 9.17 -14.56
C ARG A 100 25.19 8.73 -13.11
N LEU A 101 23.93 8.49 -12.75
CA LEU A 101 23.57 7.95 -11.43
C LEU A 101 24.19 6.56 -11.26
N ARG A 102 24.68 6.25 -10.06
CA ARG A 102 25.27 4.94 -9.74
C ARG A 102 24.73 4.31 -8.48
N ARG A 103 24.18 5.10 -7.57
CA ARG A 103 23.76 4.61 -6.28
C ARG A 103 22.34 5.08 -5.96
N VAL A 104 21.62 4.20 -5.28
CA VAL A 104 20.33 4.52 -4.68
C VAL A 104 20.29 4.01 -3.24
N GLU A 105 19.80 4.86 -2.35
CA GLU A 105 19.58 4.53 -0.95
C GLU A 105 18.10 4.63 -0.60
N THR A 106 17.61 3.74 0.25
CA THR A 106 16.26 3.75 0.82
C THR A 106 16.27 3.02 2.16
N SER A 107 15.19 3.08 2.93
CA SER A 107 15.09 2.38 4.20
C SER A 107 13.71 1.78 4.49
N VAL A 108 13.69 0.83 5.42
CA VAL A 108 12.46 0.23 5.93
C VAL A 108 11.56 1.25 6.61
N ALA A 109 12.15 2.23 7.32
CA ALA A 109 11.41 3.33 7.92
C ALA A 109 10.78 4.29 6.89
N GLN A 110 11.51 4.66 5.82
CA GLN A 110 10.95 5.46 4.73
C GLN A 110 9.77 4.74 4.05
N ALA A 111 9.91 3.44 3.82
CA ALA A 111 8.86 2.59 3.26
C ALA A 111 7.62 2.55 4.17
N ALA A 112 7.83 2.43 5.48
CA ALA A 112 6.76 2.41 6.47
C ALA A 112 6.00 3.75 6.52
N LEU A 113 6.71 4.88 6.56
CA LEU A 113 6.10 6.22 6.56
C LEU A 113 5.31 6.49 5.28
N LEU A 114 5.83 6.09 4.13
CA LEU A 114 5.10 6.16 2.86
C LEU A 114 3.78 5.38 2.93
N SER A 115 3.80 4.20 3.56
CA SER A 115 2.62 3.34 3.65
C SER A 115 1.48 3.90 4.51
N VAL A 116 1.81 4.78 5.45
CA VAL A 116 0.83 5.46 6.31
C VAL A 116 0.53 6.90 5.86
N SER A 117 1.11 7.35 4.74
CA SER A 117 1.07 8.75 4.28
C SER A 117 -0.32 9.39 4.25
N GLN A 118 -1.34 8.71 3.72
CA GLN A 118 -2.70 9.26 3.70
C GLN A 118 -3.30 9.42 5.11
N TYR A 119 -2.96 8.52 6.04
CA TYR A 119 -3.45 8.59 7.41
C TYR A 119 -2.69 9.67 8.19
N LEU A 120 -1.38 9.83 7.92
CA LEU A 120 -0.55 10.90 8.46
C LEU A 120 -1.09 12.26 8.02
N ALA A 121 -1.33 12.43 6.73
CA ALA A 121 -1.90 13.66 6.16
C ALA A 121 -3.25 13.99 6.79
N ALA A 122 -4.13 12.99 6.94
CA ALA A 122 -5.40 13.20 7.62
C ALA A 122 -5.25 13.61 9.10
N ARG A 123 -4.31 13.00 9.84
CA ARG A 123 -4.11 13.31 11.27
C ARG A 123 -3.43 14.65 11.52
N THR A 124 -2.68 15.16 10.54
CA THR A 124 -1.92 16.40 10.62
C THR A 124 -2.58 17.56 9.89
N ALA A 125 -3.74 17.32 9.26
CA ALA A 125 -4.52 18.33 8.58
C ALA A 125 -4.98 19.42 9.57
N VAL A 126 -4.73 20.67 9.21
CA VAL A 126 -5.23 21.84 9.95
C VAL A 126 -6.69 22.08 9.53
N ASP A 127 -7.60 21.37 10.17
CA ASP A 127 -9.06 21.44 9.97
C ASP A 127 -9.77 21.24 11.31
N ASP A 128 -10.97 21.80 11.46
CA ASP A 128 -11.82 21.63 12.65
C ASP A 128 -12.51 20.24 12.67
N TRP A 129 -12.37 19.47 11.59
CA TRP A 129 -12.90 18.12 11.49
C TRP A 129 -12.21 17.14 12.47
N THR A 130 -12.99 16.64 13.43
CA THR A 130 -12.56 15.51 14.27
C THR A 130 -13.00 14.20 13.63
N GLU A 131 -12.04 13.39 13.18
CA GLU A 131 -12.34 12.07 12.61
C GLU A 131 -12.69 11.04 13.72
N PRO A 132 -13.91 10.48 13.73
CA PRO A 132 -14.28 9.47 14.72
C PRO A 132 -13.61 8.13 14.37
N LEU A 133 -12.57 7.78 15.13
CA LEU A 133 -11.86 6.51 15.00
C LEU A 133 -12.36 5.52 16.05
N HIS A 134 -13.29 4.65 15.66
CA HIS A 134 -13.82 3.59 16.52
C HIS A 134 -13.45 2.19 16.01
N PRO A 135 -13.18 1.24 16.91
CA PRO A 135 -12.82 -0.12 16.54
C PRO A 135 -13.98 -0.87 15.87
N GLY A 136 -13.66 -2.01 15.27
CA GLY A 136 -14.63 -2.92 14.66
C GLY A 136 -14.61 -2.93 13.13
N GLY A 137 -15.48 -3.78 12.58
CA GLY A 137 -15.70 -3.93 11.13
C GLY A 137 -15.73 -5.38 10.65
N PRO A 138 -15.98 -5.58 9.35
CA PRO A 138 -15.97 -6.89 8.69
C PRO A 138 -14.66 -7.66 8.94
N PRO A 139 -14.63 -9.00 8.90
CA PRO A 139 -15.55 -9.84 8.14
C PRO A 139 -16.87 -10.12 8.87
N PHE A 140 -17.90 -10.45 8.11
CA PHE A 140 -19.16 -10.98 8.62
C PHE A 140 -19.08 -12.49 8.82
N VAL A 141 -20.03 -13.06 9.57
CA VAL A 141 -20.16 -14.50 9.78
C VAL A 141 -21.59 -14.92 9.46
N ALA A 142 -21.76 -15.79 8.46
CA ALA A 142 -23.04 -16.38 8.13
C ALA A 142 -23.50 -17.37 9.20
N GLY A 143 -24.78 -17.75 9.20
CA GLY A 143 -25.37 -18.67 10.17
C GLY A 143 -24.82 -20.10 10.11
N ASP A 144 -24.20 -20.47 8.99
CA ASP A 144 -23.45 -21.73 8.81
C ASP A 144 -21.96 -21.60 9.19
N GLY A 145 -21.56 -20.50 9.82
CA GLY A 145 -20.20 -20.26 10.32
C GLY A 145 -19.20 -19.78 9.26
N VAL A 146 -19.62 -19.62 8.00
CA VAL A 146 -18.73 -19.11 6.94
C VAL A 146 -18.46 -17.63 7.17
N ARG A 147 -17.18 -17.29 7.24
CA ARG A 147 -16.71 -15.90 7.35
C ARG A 147 -16.53 -15.30 5.97
N PHE A 148 -16.98 -14.08 5.76
CA PHE A 148 -16.98 -13.47 4.43
C PHE A 148 -16.76 -11.96 4.46
N GLU A 149 -16.26 -11.44 3.34
CA GLU A 149 -16.15 -10.03 3.04
C GLU A 149 -17.21 -9.59 2.03
N VAL A 150 -17.56 -8.32 2.12
CA VAL A 150 -18.53 -7.63 1.26
C VAL A 150 -17.88 -6.39 0.67
N GLU A 151 -18.11 -6.16 -0.63
CA GLU A 151 -17.65 -4.96 -1.31
C GLU A 151 -18.67 -4.38 -2.29
N THR A 152 -18.83 -3.07 -2.24
CA THR A 152 -19.60 -2.29 -3.21
C THR A 152 -19.17 -0.82 -3.17
N PHE A 153 -19.26 -0.13 -4.31
CA PHE A 153 -19.01 1.31 -4.39
C PHE A 153 -20.29 2.15 -4.47
N GLU A 154 -21.45 1.49 -4.48
CA GLU A 154 -22.75 2.13 -4.72
C GLU A 154 -23.65 1.96 -3.48
N ALA A 155 -24.13 3.07 -2.96
CA ALA A 155 -25.01 3.12 -1.79
C ALA A 155 -26.33 2.37 -2.04
N GLU A 156 -26.84 2.40 -3.27
CA GLU A 156 -28.05 1.67 -3.65
C GLU A 156 -27.86 0.16 -3.53
N ARG A 157 -26.74 -0.38 -4.05
CA ARG A 157 -26.43 -1.81 -3.93
C ARG A 157 -26.26 -2.24 -2.49
N TRP A 158 -25.57 -1.41 -1.68
CA TRP A 158 -25.47 -1.62 -0.24
C TRP A 158 -26.85 -1.70 0.42
N HIS A 159 -27.71 -0.73 0.14
CA HIS A 159 -29.05 -0.68 0.70
C HIS A 159 -29.88 -1.91 0.32
N ARG A 160 -29.91 -2.25 -0.96
CA ARG A 160 -30.65 -3.41 -1.48
C ARG A 160 -30.15 -4.72 -0.91
N PHE A 161 -28.83 -4.93 -0.85
CA PHE A 161 -28.23 -6.16 -0.30
C PHE A 161 -28.66 -6.41 1.14
N TRP A 162 -28.50 -5.42 2.01
CA TRP A 162 -28.88 -5.57 3.40
C TRP A 162 -30.39 -5.64 3.63
N THR A 163 -31.19 -5.01 2.75
CA THR A 163 -32.65 -5.16 2.76
C THR A 163 -33.06 -6.60 2.43
N VAL A 164 -32.44 -7.23 1.43
CA VAL A 164 -32.67 -8.64 1.08
C VAL A 164 -32.30 -9.57 2.24
N LEU A 165 -31.26 -9.23 3.00
CA LEU A 165 -30.87 -9.95 4.22
C LEU A 165 -31.69 -9.58 5.47
N ALA A 166 -32.77 -8.80 5.30
CA ALA A 166 -33.67 -8.36 6.38
C ALA A 166 -32.94 -7.65 7.54
N ALA A 167 -31.92 -6.85 7.23
CA ALA A 167 -31.29 -5.98 8.21
C ALA A 167 -32.16 -4.77 8.55
N GLU A 168 -31.97 -4.23 9.76
CA GLU A 168 -32.73 -3.08 10.25
C GLU A 168 -32.45 -1.82 9.39
N PRO A 169 -33.46 -1.09 8.87
CA PRO A 169 -33.26 0.04 7.95
C PRO A 169 -32.30 1.12 8.47
N GLU A 170 -32.35 1.40 9.77
CA GLU A 170 -31.47 2.37 10.41
C GLU A 170 -30.01 1.91 10.42
N ALA A 171 -29.76 0.61 10.61
CA ALA A 171 -28.43 0.02 10.54
C ALA A 171 -27.86 0.05 9.12
N ILE A 172 -28.71 -0.18 8.11
CA ILE A 172 -28.33 -0.05 6.69
C ILE A 172 -27.87 1.38 6.41
N ARG A 173 -28.66 2.37 6.82
CA ARG A 173 -28.38 3.79 6.58
C ARG A 173 -27.10 4.25 7.30
N THR A 174 -26.97 3.94 8.58
CA THR A 174 -25.83 4.38 9.41
C THR A 174 -24.55 3.59 9.13
N GLY A 175 -24.64 2.36 8.64
CA GLY A 175 -23.49 1.54 8.27
C GLY A 175 -22.81 1.96 6.97
N TRP A 176 -23.49 2.67 6.07
CA TRP A 176 -22.93 3.03 4.76
C TRP A 176 -21.67 3.90 4.85
N ARG A 177 -21.71 4.98 5.64
CA ARG A 177 -20.58 5.93 5.72
C ARG A 177 -19.31 5.29 6.30
N PRO A 178 -19.35 4.59 7.45
CA PRO A 178 -18.18 3.86 7.95
C PRO A 178 -17.66 2.81 6.94
N PHE A 179 -18.56 2.08 6.27
CA PHE A 179 -18.18 1.11 5.24
C PHE A 179 -17.45 1.77 4.07
N GLN A 180 -18.00 2.85 3.54
CA GLN A 180 -17.42 3.59 2.42
C GLN A 180 -16.05 4.20 2.77
N HIS A 181 -15.88 4.66 4.00
CA HIS A 181 -14.69 5.39 4.46
C HIS A 181 -13.60 4.47 5.03
N ARG A 182 -13.85 3.17 5.20
CA ARG A 182 -12.95 2.25 5.92
C ARG A 182 -11.51 2.20 5.40
N TYR A 183 -11.31 2.39 4.10
CA TYR A 183 -9.99 2.45 3.47
C TYR A 183 -9.20 3.74 3.78
N ALA A 184 -9.90 4.80 4.15
CA ALA A 184 -9.33 6.12 4.44
C ALA A 184 -9.08 6.33 5.94
N THR A 185 -9.82 5.63 6.80
CA THR A 185 -9.74 5.76 8.26
C THR A 185 -9.03 4.58 8.94
N ALA A 186 -8.94 3.42 8.26
CA ALA A 186 -8.55 2.14 8.84
C ALA A 186 -9.45 1.70 10.02
N THR A 187 -10.71 2.11 9.99
CA THR A 187 -11.77 1.76 10.95
C THR A 187 -13.06 1.46 10.20
N CYS A 188 -13.94 0.63 10.76
CA CYS A 188 -15.24 0.38 10.16
C CYS A 188 -16.28 0.02 11.24
N PRO A 189 -16.66 0.97 12.11
CA PRO A 189 -17.63 0.74 13.18
C PRO A 189 -19.04 0.52 12.60
N LEU A 190 -19.31 -0.69 12.11
CA LEU A 190 -20.61 -1.05 11.57
C LEU A 190 -21.61 -1.37 12.68
N PRO A 191 -22.90 -1.04 12.49
CA PRO A 191 -23.93 -1.39 13.45
C PRO A 191 -24.09 -2.91 13.62
N GLU A 192 -24.20 -3.36 14.88
CA GLU A 192 -24.44 -4.77 15.24
C GLU A 192 -25.61 -5.45 14.49
N PRO A 193 -26.75 -4.76 14.21
CA PRO A 193 -27.82 -5.37 13.42
C PRO A 193 -27.40 -5.92 12.05
N LEU A 194 -26.38 -5.37 11.39
CA LEU A 194 -25.87 -5.89 10.12
C LEU A 194 -25.21 -7.26 10.32
N PHE A 195 -24.42 -7.41 11.40
CA PHE A 195 -23.80 -8.69 11.76
C PHE A 195 -24.85 -9.73 12.13
N ARG A 196 -25.88 -9.34 12.89
CA ARG A 196 -27.02 -10.23 13.21
C ARG A 196 -27.78 -10.66 11.95
N ALA A 197 -28.01 -9.76 11.00
CA ALA A 197 -28.68 -10.10 9.75
C ALA A 197 -27.88 -11.13 8.94
N ALA A 198 -26.57 -10.93 8.79
CA ALA A 198 -25.69 -11.90 8.16
C ALA A 198 -25.70 -13.26 8.88
N ASN A 199 -25.70 -13.27 10.22
CA ASN A 199 -25.64 -14.48 11.02
C ASN A 199 -26.93 -15.31 11.01
N ARG A 200 -28.07 -14.76 10.55
CA ARG A 200 -29.35 -15.49 10.46
C ARG A 200 -29.50 -16.35 9.21
N VAL A 201 -28.66 -16.15 8.21
CA VAL A 201 -28.79 -16.80 6.89
C VAL A 201 -27.55 -17.63 6.56
N SER A 202 -27.70 -18.65 5.72
CA SER A 202 -26.54 -19.40 5.21
C SER A 202 -25.69 -18.54 4.27
N PHE A 203 -24.43 -18.89 4.08
CA PHE A 203 -23.58 -18.21 3.10
C PHE A 203 -24.12 -18.33 1.68
N GLY A 204 -24.79 -19.44 1.34
CA GLY A 204 -25.48 -19.59 0.06
C GLY A 204 -26.57 -18.52 -0.14
N ALA A 205 -27.33 -18.19 0.90
CA ALA A 205 -28.32 -17.11 0.85
C ALA A 205 -27.67 -15.72 0.76
N VAL A 206 -26.54 -15.50 1.46
CA VAL A 206 -25.73 -14.28 1.31
C VAL A 206 -25.27 -14.11 -0.14
N HIS A 207 -24.76 -15.18 -0.75
CA HIS A 207 -24.27 -15.15 -2.14
C HIS A 207 -25.43 -14.89 -3.13
N ALA A 208 -26.58 -15.54 -2.95
CA ALA A 208 -27.76 -15.27 -3.77
C ALA A 208 -28.23 -13.81 -3.67
N ALA A 209 -28.19 -13.22 -2.46
CA ALA A 209 -28.49 -11.80 -2.27
C ALA A 209 -27.47 -10.89 -2.99
N ALA A 210 -26.19 -11.27 -2.98
CA ALA A 210 -25.12 -10.57 -3.68
C ALA A 210 -25.36 -10.56 -5.19
N ASP A 211 -25.67 -11.72 -5.79
CA ASP A 211 -25.99 -11.87 -7.22
C ASP A 211 -27.19 -11.02 -7.63
N LEU A 212 -28.24 -11.02 -6.81
CA LEU A 212 -29.46 -10.23 -7.07
C LEU A 212 -29.22 -8.71 -7.04
N THR A 213 -28.26 -8.26 -6.25
CA THR A 213 -28.06 -6.83 -5.94
C THR A 213 -26.80 -6.24 -6.54
N GLY A 214 -25.94 -7.07 -7.15
CA GLY A 214 -24.67 -6.66 -7.75
C GLY A 214 -23.60 -6.27 -6.72
N VAL A 215 -23.75 -6.72 -5.46
CA VAL A 215 -22.72 -6.61 -4.42
C VAL A 215 -21.71 -7.73 -4.61
N SER A 216 -20.43 -7.47 -4.37
CA SER A 216 -19.42 -8.53 -4.38
C SER A 216 -19.30 -9.15 -2.99
N VAL A 217 -19.36 -10.47 -2.93
CA VAL A 217 -19.15 -11.25 -1.69
C VAL A 217 -18.07 -12.28 -1.92
N LEU A 218 -17.13 -12.40 -0.98
CA LEU A 218 -16.10 -13.42 -1.00
C LEU A 218 -15.98 -14.12 0.35
N ARG A 219 -15.86 -15.45 0.31
CA ARG A 219 -15.48 -16.23 1.48
C ARG A 219 -14.07 -15.83 1.91
N LEU A 220 -13.88 -15.62 3.21
CA LEU A 220 -12.57 -15.48 3.80
C LEU A 220 -11.91 -16.87 3.81
N ASN A 221 -10.81 -17.01 3.07
CA ASN A 221 -10.07 -18.27 2.96
C ASN A 221 -8.77 -18.17 3.78
N PRO A 222 -8.67 -18.76 4.99
CA PRO A 222 -7.48 -18.63 5.82
C PRO A 222 -6.20 -19.25 5.23
N ALA A 223 -6.33 -20.32 4.43
CA ALA A 223 -5.19 -20.90 3.73
C ALA A 223 -4.77 -20.04 2.51
N GLY A 224 -5.73 -19.27 1.98
CA GLY A 224 -5.63 -18.61 0.68
C GLY A 224 -5.64 -19.61 -0.47
N HIS A 225 -5.58 -19.07 -1.69
CA HIS A 225 -5.25 -19.85 -2.88
C HIS A 225 -3.72 -19.93 -3.05
N SER A 226 -3.23 -20.92 -3.81
CA SER A 226 -1.80 -20.94 -4.15
C SER A 226 -1.46 -19.73 -5.01
N LEU A 227 -0.54 -18.91 -4.52
CA LEU A 227 -0.02 -17.74 -5.23
C LEU A 227 1.46 -17.91 -5.58
N ALA A 228 2.00 -19.14 -5.51
CA ALA A 228 3.43 -19.41 -5.62
C ALA A 228 4.04 -18.94 -6.96
N ASP A 229 3.26 -19.00 -8.04
CA ASP A 229 3.74 -18.70 -9.40
C ASP A 229 3.30 -17.34 -9.94
N LEU A 230 2.58 -16.53 -9.15
CA LEU A 230 2.06 -15.24 -9.61
C LEU A 230 3.18 -14.18 -9.63
N PRO A 231 3.67 -13.69 -10.78
CA PRO A 231 4.72 -12.69 -10.80
C PRO A 231 4.19 -11.34 -10.28
N PRO A 232 5.05 -10.45 -9.75
CA PRO A 232 4.63 -9.12 -9.27
C PRO A 232 3.91 -8.32 -10.37
N TRP A 233 4.41 -8.44 -11.60
CA TRP A 233 3.84 -7.86 -12.81
C TRP A 233 4.16 -8.77 -13.99
N ARG A 234 3.44 -8.61 -15.10
CA ARG A 234 3.75 -9.21 -16.41
C ARG A 234 4.08 -8.10 -17.39
N ILE A 235 5.12 -8.29 -18.20
CA ILE A 235 5.51 -7.34 -19.24
C ILE A 235 5.48 -8.07 -20.58
N THR A 236 4.72 -7.53 -21.54
CA THR A 236 4.65 -8.05 -22.90
C THR A 236 4.96 -6.97 -23.92
N PRO A 237 5.57 -7.30 -25.07
CA PRO A 237 5.76 -6.35 -26.16
C PRO A 237 4.42 -5.79 -26.66
N LEU A 238 4.37 -4.49 -26.97
CA LEU A 238 3.19 -3.82 -27.48
C LEU A 238 3.52 -3.11 -28.80
N GLY A 239 2.72 -3.38 -29.84
CA GLY A 239 2.85 -2.73 -31.14
C GLY A 239 4.13 -3.06 -31.92
N PRO A 240 4.34 -2.42 -33.09
CA PRO A 240 5.55 -2.57 -33.88
C PRO A 240 6.77 -1.93 -33.19
N ALA A 241 7.97 -2.20 -33.70
CA ALA A 241 9.17 -1.52 -33.20
C ALA A 241 9.04 -0.01 -33.46
N ALA A 242 9.49 0.79 -32.50
CA ALA A 242 9.43 2.25 -32.53
C ALA A 242 10.71 2.81 -31.91
N ARG A 243 11.25 3.89 -32.49
CA ARG A 243 12.42 4.55 -31.89
C ARG A 243 12.08 4.99 -30.47
N PRO A 244 12.92 4.69 -29.46
CA PRO A 244 12.72 5.20 -28.12
C PRO A 244 12.73 6.73 -28.19
N THR A 245 11.60 7.34 -27.89
CA THR A 245 11.53 8.77 -27.64
C THR A 245 11.72 8.97 -26.15
N GLY A 246 12.73 9.74 -25.77
CA GLY A 246 12.92 10.17 -24.39
C GLY A 246 13.76 11.43 -24.42
N ARG A 247 13.29 12.50 -23.78
CA ARG A 247 14.15 13.67 -23.55
C ARG A 247 15.34 13.26 -22.70
N LEU A 248 16.45 13.98 -22.76
CA LEU A 248 17.55 13.77 -21.82
C LEU A 248 17.05 14.03 -20.40
N ALA A 249 17.40 13.15 -19.47
CA ALA A 249 17.12 13.37 -18.06
C ALA A 249 18.06 14.46 -17.52
N ARG A 250 17.57 15.32 -16.60
CA ARG A 250 18.30 16.51 -16.14
C ARG A 250 18.81 16.35 -14.71
N GLU A 251 17.91 16.13 -13.76
CA GLU A 251 18.25 16.08 -12.32
C GLU A 251 17.76 14.78 -11.66
N LYS A 252 16.53 14.35 -11.95
CA LYS A 252 15.93 13.11 -11.41
C LYS A 252 15.81 12.00 -12.47
N PRO A 253 15.70 10.72 -12.05
CA PRO A 253 15.71 9.59 -12.98
C PRO A 253 14.69 9.64 -14.13
N LEU A 254 13.48 10.13 -13.86
CA LEU A 254 12.37 10.17 -14.82
C LEU A 254 12.09 11.57 -15.37
N ASP A 255 12.94 12.56 -15.09
CA ASP A 255 12.77 13.93 -15.59
C ASP A 255 12.54 13.96 -17.08
N GLY A 256 11.51 14.68 -17.54
CA GLY A 256 11.18 14.81 -18.95
C GLY A 256 10.39 13.64 -19.55
N LEU A 257 10.05 12.62 -18.77
CA LEU A 257 9.03 11.63 -19.16
C LEU A 257 7.63 12.11 -18.78
N VAL A 258 6.64 11.74 -19.59
CA VAL A 258 5.23 12.09 -19.36
C VAL A 258 4.40 10.85 -19.07
N VAL A 259 3.69 10.86 -17.95
CA VAL A 259 2.75 9.82 -17.54
C VAL A 259 1.34 10.39 -17.63
N VAL A 260 0.45 9.74 -18.37
CA VAL A 260 -0.99 10.02 -18.33
C VAL A 260 -1.63 8.99 -17.41
N GLU A 261 -2.22 9.45 -16.31
CA GLU A 261 -2.78 8.62 -15.24
C GLU A 261 -4.31 8.74 -15.21
N ALA A 262 -5.02 7.61 -15.39
CA ALA A 262 -6.46 7.48 -15.15
C ALA A 262 -6.71 6.60 -13.91
N GLY A 263 -6.15 7.01 -12.77
CA GLY A 263 -6.18 6.29 -11.50
C GLY A 263 -7.25 6.81 -10.54
N ARG A 264 -7.99 5.91 -9.89
CA ARG A 264 -8.95 6.24 -8.81
C ARG A 264 -8.52 5.63 -7.47
N ARG A 265 -8.98 6.22 -6.36
CA ARG A 265 -8.71 5.77 -4.99
C ARG A 265 -7.20 5.76 -4.68
N LEU A 266 -6.59 4.59 -4.44
CA LEU A 266 -5.24 4.49 -3.86
C LEU A 266 -4.21 3.81 -4.76
N GLN A 267 -4.41 2.57 -5.21
CA GLN A 267 -3.40 1.79 -5.96
C GLN A 267 -2.80 2.51 -7.18
N GLY A 268 -3.63 2.88 -8.15
CA GLY A 268 -3.19 3.60 -9.35
C GLY A 268 -2.58 4.98 -9.03
N PRO A 269 -3.26 5.81 -8.22
CA PRO A 269 -2.72 7.11 -7.81
C PRO A 269 -1.39 7.03 -7.04
N MET A 270 -1.18 6.00 -6.23
CA MET A 270 0.09 5.72 -5.54
C MET A 270 1.21 5.42 -6.55
N ALA A 271 0.94 4.61 -7.59
CA ALA A 271 1.92 4.33 -8.62
C ALA A 271 2.36 5.61 -9.36
N GLY A 272 1.41 6.46 -9.76
CA GLY A 272 1.74 7.75 -10.37
C GLY A 272 2.43 8.72 -9.41
N HIS A 273 2.10 8.69 -8.11
CA HIS A 273 2.80 9.47 -7.10
C HIS A 273 4.29 9.12 -7.02
N LEU A 274 4.63 7.82 -7.04
CA LEU A 274 6.02 7.35 -7.04
C LEU A 274 6.76 7.75 -8.32
N LEU A 275 6.13 7.62 -9.48
CA LEU A 275 6.72 8.06 -10.75
C LEU A 275 6.98 9.58 -10.76
N ARG A 276 6.07 10.37 -10.17
CA ARG A 276 6.26 11.82 -9.97
C ARG A 276 7.42 12.12 -9.02
N LEU A 277 7.53 11.40 -7.90
CA LEU A 277 8.65 11.56 -6.95
C LEU A 277 10.01 11.34 -7.64
N LEU A 278 10.06 10.39 -8.57
CA LEU A 278 11.22 10.10 -9.42
C LEU A 278 11.44 11.09 -10.58
N GLY A 279 10.58 12.11 -10.73
CA GLY A 279 10.75 13.22 -11.69
C GLY A 279 9.82 13.21 -12.91
N ALA A 280 8.95 12.20 -13.07
CA ALA A 280 8.03 12.19 -14.21
C ALA A 280 6.99 13.31 -14.10
N ARG A 281 6.62 13.92 -15.23
CA ARG A 281 5.43 14.78 -15.31
C ARG A 281 4.20 13.89 -15.38
N VAL A 282 3.38 13.91 -14.33
CA VAL A 282 2.14 13.13 -14.27
C VAL A 282 0.94 14.02 -14.59
N ILE A 283 0.22 13.67 -15.65
CA ILE A 283 -1.05 14.26 -16.05
C ILE A 283 -2.15 13.32 -15.55
N ARG A 284 -2.88 13.73 -14.51
CA ARG A 284 -3.97 12.96 -13.92
C ARG A 284 -5.29 13.34 -14.58
N LEU A 285 -5.98 12.35 -15.13
CA LEU A 285 -7.31 12.50 -15.67
C LEU A 285 -8.34 12.37 -14.55
N GLU A 286 -9.27 13.31 -14.49
CA GLU A 286 -10.41 13.24 -13.58
C GLU A 286 -11.72 13.29 -14.37
N PRO A 287 -12.77 12.59 -13.91
CA PRO A 287 -14.10 12.77 -14.48
C PRO A 287 -14.62 14.18 -14.16
N ARG A 288 -15.69 14.59 -14.84
CA ARG A 288 -16.40 15.82 -14.51
C ARG A 288 -16.80 15.86 -13.03
N GLY A 289 -16.43 16.94 -12.34
CA GLY A 289 -16.66 17.10 -10.90
C GLY A 289 -15.57 16.49 -10.01
N GLY A 290 -14.50 15.94 -10.59
CA GLY A 290 -13.30 15.49 -9.89
C GLY A 290 -13.39 14.11 -9.22
N ASP A 291 -12.30 13.70 -8.57
CA ASP A 291 -12.28 12.50 -7.73
C ASP A 291 -13.10 12.71 -6.44
N LEU A 292 -13.96 11.74 -6.09
CA LEU A 292 -14.77 11.78 -4.87
C LEU A 292 -13.95 11.95 -3.58
N LEU A 293 -12.70 11.49 -3.57
CA LEU A 293 -11.81 11.65 -2.42
C LEU A 293 -11.49 13.12 -2.14
N ARG A 294 -11.62 14.03 -3.12
CA ARG A 294 -11.39 15.47 -2.92
C ARG A 294 -12.27 16.06 -1.82
N GLY A 295 -13.52 15.62 -1.70
CA GLY A 295 -14.46 16.11 -0.69
C GLY A 295 -14.45 15.33 0.63
N MET A 296 -13.50 14.41 0.83
CA MET A 296 -13.47 13.57 2.03
C MET A 296 -12.66 14.24 3.15
N PRO A 297 -13.29 14.66 4.27
CA PRO A 297 -12.59 15.33 5.35
C PRO A 297 -11.58 14.39 6.06
N PRO A 298 -10.51 14.92 6.67
CA PRO A 298 -10.28 16.35 6.88
C PRO A 298 -9.74 17.04 5.62
N MET A 299 -10.07 18.32 5.52
CA MET A 299 -9.75 19.19 4.41
C MET A 299 -8.43 19.90 4.67
N ALA A 300 -7.64 20.16 3.63
CA ALA A 300 -6.51 21.06 3.67
C ALA A 300 -6.74 22.10 2.58
N GLY A 301 -7.31 23.25 2.95
CA GLY A 301 -7.93 24.18 2.02
C GLY A 301 -9.27 23.64 1.51
N ASP A 302 -9.47 23.62 0.20
CA ASP A 302 -10.71 23.17 -0.45
C ASP A 302 -10.73 21.67 -0.79
N THR A 303 -9.64 20.96 -0.52
CA THR A 303 -9.43 19.58 -0.95
C THR A 303 -8.96 18.70 0.21
N SER A 304 -9.42 17.46 0.27
CA SER A 304 -9.02 16.45 1.26
C SER A 304 -7.50 16.33 1.40
N ALA A 305 -7.00 16.36 2.63
CA ALA A 305 -5.59 16.13 2.92
C ALA A 305 -5.14 14.74 2.41
N ARG A 306 -6.02 13.73 2.40
CA ARG A 306 -5.72 12.40 1.86
C ARG A 306 -5.52 12.41 0.35
N PHE A 307 -6.41 13.11 -0.35
CA PHE A 307 -6.28 13.27 -1.79
C PHE A 307 -4.97 13.96 -2.13
N ARG A 308 -4.69 15.08 -1.45
CA ARG A 308 -3.49 15.90 -1.65
C ARG A 308 -2.20 15.14 -1.36
N ALA A 309 -2.16 14.32 -0.30
CA ALA A 309 -0.99 13.52 0.06
C ALA A 309 -0.46 12.64 -1.08
N ILE A 310 -1.34 12.15 -1.95
CA ILE A 310 -0.98 11.25 -3.05
C ILE A 310 -0.99 11.97 -4.40
N ASN A 311 -1.77 13.05 -4.56
CA ASN A 311 -1.99 13.69 -5.86
C ASN A 311 -1.36 15.07 -6.02
N ASP A 312 -0.88 15.70 -4.96
CA ASP A 312 -0.21 16.99 -5.08
C ASP A 312 1.05 16.89 -5.95
N GLY A 313 1.26 17.91 -6.78
CA GLY A 313 2.30 17.95 -7.81
C GLY A 313 1.95 17.22 -9.11
N LYS A 314 0.78 16.57 -9.22
CA LYS A 314 0.25 16.09 -10.51
C LYS A 314 -0.51 17.21 -11.21
N HIS A 315 -0.47 17.23 -12.55
CA HIS A 315 -1.26 18.15 -13.35
C HIS A 315 -2.63 17.53 -13.64
N VAL A 316 -3.71 18.12 -13.13
CA VAL A 316 -5.06 17.57 -13.26
C VAL A 316 -5.72 18.10 -14.52
N VAL A 317 -6.32 17.20 -15.31
CA VAL A 317 -7.14 17.53 -16.48
C VAL A 317 -8.49 16.83 -16.31
N GLU A 318 -9.56 17.62 -16.35
CA GLU A 318 -10.93 17.08 -16.33
C GLU A 318 -11.30 16.60 -17.73
N VAL A 319 -11.64 15.31 -17.88
CA VAL A 319 -11.98 14.71 -19.18
C VAL A 319 -13.17 13.78 -19.02
N ASP A 320 -14.20 13.97 -19.86
CA ASP A 320 -15.28 13.00 -20.01
C ASP A 320 -14.92 11.95 -21.08
N LEU A 321 -14.38 10.82 -20.62
CA LEU A 321 -13.98 9.71 -21.49
C LEU A 321 -15.18 8.98 -22.16
N HIS A 322 -16.41 9.25 -21.75
CA HIS A 322 -17.60 8.73 -22.43
C HIS A 322 -17.98 9.56 -23.65
N ALA A 323 -17.59 10.84 -23.68
CA ALA A 323 -17.78 11.70 -24.83
C ALA A 323 -16.71 11.42 -25.90
N ARG A 324 -17.11 11.51 -27.18
CA ARG A 324 -16.16 11.41 -28.30
C ARG A 324 -15.05 12.45 -28.20
N SER A 325 -15.38 13.68 -27.76
CA SER A 325 -14.42 14.77 -27.57
C SER A 325 -13.40 14.46 -26.47
N GLY A 326 -13.83 13.98 -25.31
CA GLY A 326 -12.90 13.64 -24.22
C GLY A 326 -12.02 12.44 -24.57
N ARG A 327 -12.53 11.47 -25.34
CA ARG A 327 -11.66 10.43 -25.91
C ARG A 327 -10.62 11.01 -26.86
N SER A 328 -11.01 11.92 -27.75
CA SER A 328 -10.07 12.58 -28.68
C SER A 328 -8.99 13.38 -27.95
N GLU A 329 -9.36 14.12 -26.89
CA GLU A 329 -8.43 14.86 -26.04
C GLU A 329 -7.42 13.93 -25.35
N LEU A 330 -7.87 12.79 -24.84
CA LEU A 330 -6.97 11.78 -24.30
C LEU A 330 -6.00 11.26 -25.37
N LEU A 331 -6.49 10.90 -26.56
CA LEU A 331 -5.62 10.40 -27.62
C LEU A 331 -4.56 11.43 -28.03
N GLU A 332 -4.90 12.72 -28.03
CA GLU A 332 -3.94 13.80 -28.25
C GLU A 332 -2.85 13.83 -27.17
N MET A 333 -3.22 13.76 -25.89
CA MET A 333 -2.25 13.66 -24.79
C MET A 333 -1.35 12.41 -24.91
N ILE A 334 -1.90 11.28 -25.34
CA ILE A 334 -1.16 10.02 -25.53
C ILE A 334 -0.08 10.14 -26.61
N THR A 335 -0.24 11.01 -27.62
CA THR A 335 0.80 11.21 -28.66
C THR A 335 2.15 11.64 -28.06
N GLY A 336 2.12 12.43 -26.99
CA GLY A 336 3.30 12.93 -26.26
C GLY A 336 3.65 12.13 -25.00
N ALA A 337 2.88 11.09 -24.67
CA ALA A 337 3.08 10.31 -23.45
C ALA A 337 4.16 9.24 -23.60
N ASP A 338 4.77 8.89 -22.47
CA ASP A 338 5.65 7.73 -22.31
C ASP A 338 4.92 6.57 -21.66
N VAL A 339 4.01 6.88 -20.72
CA VAL A 339 3.25 5.90 -19.95
C VAL A 339 1.79 6.28 -19.96
N PHE A 340 0.91 5.30 -20.15
CA PHE A 340 -0.50 5.40 -19.79
C PHE A 340 -0.78 4.44 -18.65
N LEU A 341 -1.23 4.95 -17.51
CA LEU A 341 -1.46 4.20 -16.28
C LEU A 341 -2.93 4.27 -15.88
N HIS A 342 -3.60 3.15 -15.71
CA HIS A 342 -4.99 3.13 -15.24
C HIS A 342 -5.27 1.94 -14.29
N ASN A 343 -6.29 2.07 -13.45
CA ASN A 343 -6.77 1.00 -12.56
C ASN A 343 -8.26 0.71 -12.73
N TRP A 344 -8.73 0.75 -13.98
CA TRP A 344 -10.12 0.45 -14.29
C TRP A 344 -10.44 -1.03 -14.11
N ALA A 345 -11.71 -1.33 -13.85
CA ALA A 345 -12.21 -2.70 -13.81
C ALA A 345 -11.97 -3.43 -15.16
N PRO A 346 -11.84 -4.77 -15.15
CA PRO A 346 -11.71 -5.57 -16.36
C PRO A 346 -12.75 -5.21 -17.43
N GLY A 347 -12.32 -5.17 -18.69
CA GLY A 347 -13.16 -4.80 -19.84
C GLY A 347 -13.45 -3.30 -20.01
N LYS A 348 -13.26 -2.46 -18.99
CA LYS A 348 -13.60 -1.02 -19.08
C LYS A 348 -12.75 -0.28 -20.11
N ALA A 349 -11.46 -0.61 -20.24
CA ALA A 349 -10.58 0.00 -21.24
C ALA A 349 -11.07 -0.28 -22.67
N ALA A 350 -11.43 -1.52 -22.96
CA ALA A 350 -12.00 -1.93 -24.26
C ALA A 350 -13.34 -1.23 -24.54
N GLN A 351 -14.22 -1.10 -23.53
CA GLN A 351 -15.47 -0.34 -23.66
C GLN A 351 -15.23 1.13 -24.05
N LEU A 352 -14.17 1.74 -23.54
CA LEU A 352 -13.77 3.12 -23.85
C LEU A 352 -12.98 3.23 -25.17
N ARG A 353 -12.55 2.09 -25.75
CA ARG A 353 -11.59 2.00 -26.86
C ARG A 353 -10.26 2.67 -26.55
N LEU A 354 -9.74 2.32 -25.37
CA LEU A 354 -8.51 2.84 -24.77
C LEU A 354 -7.68 1.68 -24.19
N ASP A 355 -7.83 0.48 -24.74
CA ASP A 355 -6.99 -0.66 -24.37
C ASP A 355 -5.58 -0.54 -24.98
N ALA A 356 -4.71 -1.49 -24.66
CA ALA A 356 -3.32 -1.45 -25.05
C ALA A 356 -3.17 -1.41 -26.58
N GLU A 357 -3.94 -2.24 -27.29
CA GLU A 357 -3.94 -2.34 -28.74
C GLU A 357 -4.44 -1.06 -29.41
N ASP A 358 -5.47 -0.42 -28.86
CA ASP A 358 -5.97 0.87 -29.34
C ASP A 358 -4.95 1.99 -29.17
N LEU A 359 -4.35 2.11 -27.98
CA LEU A 359 -3.37 3.17 -27.72
C LEU A 359 -2.02 2.94 -28.42
N ALA A 360 -1.66 1.69 -28.71
CA ALA A 360 -0.46 1.38 -29.50
C ALA A 360 -0.55 1.90 -30.95
N LYS A 361 -1.76 2.01 -31.53
CA LYS A 361 -1.96 2.59 -32.87
C LYS A 361 -1.64 4.08 -32.89
N VAL A 362 -1.89 4.78 -31.78
CA VAL A 362 -1.61 6.21 -31.61
C VAL A 362 -0.16 6.44 -31.20
N ARG A 363 0.36 5.59 -30.30
CA ARG A 363 1.69 5.71 -29.71
C ARG A 363 2.37 4.34 -29.61
N PRO A 364 3.05 3.86 -30.68
CA PRO A 364 3.69 2.54 -30.68
C PRO A 364 4.78 2.32 -29.61
N GLY A 365 5.40 3.41 -29.13
CA GLY A 365 6.39 3.39 -28.04
C GLY A 365 5.81 3.56 -26.64
N LEU A 366 4.50 3.42 -26.46
CA LEU A 366 3.84 3.60 -25.16
C LEU A 366 4.17 2.45 -24.19
N VAL A 367 4.37 2.79 -22.93
CA VAL A 367 4.23 1.82 -21.83
C VAL A 367 2.79 1.90 -21.32
N TYR A 368 1.95 0.96 -21.73
CA TYR A 368 0.59 0.80 -21.25
C TYR A 368 0.61 0.00 -19.94
N ALA A 369 0.09 0.57 -18.85
CA ALA A 369 0.14 -0.04 -17.53
C ALA A 369 -1.26 -0.16 -16.91
N TRP A 370 -1.64 -1.40 -16.60
CA TRP A 370 -2.89 -1.73 -15.92
C TRP A 370 -2.60 -2.20 -14.49
N ALA A 371 -3.07 -1.43 -13.51
CA ALA A 371 -3.04 -1.78 -12.09
C ALA A 371 -4.42 -2.31 -11.69
N SER A 372 -4.59 -3.63 -11.69
CA SER A 372 -5.89 -4.26 -11.49
C SER A 372 -6.07 -4.78 -10.06
N GLY A 373 -7.26 -5.29 -9.73
CA GLY A 373 -7.47 -6.04 -8.48
C GLY A 373 -6.94 -7.48 -8.56
N TRP A 374 -7.26 -8.19 -9.63
CA TRP A 374 -7.06 -9.65 -9.74
C TRP A 374 -6.09 -10.08 -10.85
N GLY A 375 -5.69 -9.17 -11.74
CA GLY A 375 -5.16 -9.55 -13.05
C GLY A 375 -6.19 -10.41 -13.79
N ASP A 376 -5.70 -11.44 -14.48
CA ASP A 376 -6.55 -12.42 -15.18
C ASP A 376 -6.96 -13.62 -14.30
N HIS A 377 -6.63 -13.59 -13.00
CA HIS A 377 -6.72 -14.78 -12.13
C HIS A 377 -8.16 -15.31 -11.95
N LEU A 378 -9.14 -14.42 -11.97
CA LEU A 378 -10.56 -14.75 -11.73
C LEU A 378 -11.42 -14.59 -13.00
N GLY A 379 -10.79 -14.57 -14.18
CA GLY A 379 -11.47 -14.40 -15.47
C GLY A 379 -12.03 -12.99 -15.69
N ASP A 380 -12.94 -12.86 -16.65
CA ASP A 380 -13.37 -11.56 -17.20
C ASP A 380 -14.44 -10.83 -16.36
N ARG A 381 -15.12 -11.54 -15.46
CA ARG A 381 -16.18 -11.00 -14.59
C ARG A 381 -15.92 -11.31 -13.12
N PRO A 382 -14.76 -10.88 -12.58
CA PRO A 382 -14.44 -11.15 -11.20
C PRO A 382 -15.29 -10.27 -10.26
N PRO A 383 -15.40 -10.63 -8.97
CA PRO A 383 -15.90 -9.70 -7.96
C PRO A 383 -15.06 -8.42 -7.94
N LEU A 384 -15.55 -7.36 -7.28
CA LEU A 384 -14.76 -6.15 -7.09
C LEU A 384 -13.41 -6.46 -6.43
N GLY A 385 -12.33 -6.08 -7.12
CA GLY A 385 -10.96 -6.28 -6.65
C GLY A 385 -10.48 -5.11 -5.81
N THR A 386 -10.85 -5.10 -4.54
CA THR A 386 -10.38 -4.12 -3.55
C THR A 386 -9.39 -4.76 -2.60
N ASP A 387 -8.72 -3.91 -1.82
CA ASP A 387 -7.76 -4.32 -0.81
C ASP A 387 -8.29 -5.42 0.12
N PHE A 388 -9.49 -5.21 0.68
CA PHE A 388 -10.10 -6.16 1.63
C PHE A 388 -10.51 -7.47 0.98
N MET A 389 -11.05 -7.41 -0.26
CA MET A 389 -11.44 -8.59 -1.03
C MET A 389 -10.22 -9.44 -1.37
N VAL A 390 -9.14 -8.80 -1.77
CA VAL A 390 -7.87 -9.47 -2.08
C VAL A 390 -7.23 -10.03 -0.83
N GLN A 391 -7.25 -9.31 0.30
CA GLN A 391 -6.78 -9.84 1.58
C GLN A 391 -7.54 -11.11 2.00
N ALA A 392 -8.87 -11.10 1.86
CA ALA A 392 -9.73 -12.23 2.21
C ALA A 392 -9.53 -13.44 1.29
N TYR A 393 -9.37 -13.21 -0.02
CA TYR A 393 -9.15 -14.25 -1.02
C TYR A 393 -7.74 -14.85 -0.94
N SER A 394 -6.72 -14.00 -0.82
CA SER A 394 -5.33 -14.40 -0.88
C SER A 394 -4.85 -15.13 0.37
N GLY A 395 -5.64 -15.21 1.44
CA GLY A 395 -5.21 -15.73 2.74
C GLY A 395 -4.42 -14.73 3.59
N LEU A 396 -4.05 -13.57 3.04
CA LEU A 396 -3.33 -12.52 3.76
C LEU A 396 -4.10 -12.05 5.01
N ALA A 397 -5.43 -12.05 4.99
CA ALA A 397 -6.28 -11.74 6.15
C ALA A 397 -6.01 -12.65 7.37
N ALA A 398 -5.55 -13.89 7.17
CA ALA A 398 -5.11 -14.75 8.26
C ALA A 398 -3.68 -14.46 8.69
N GLU A 399 -2.80 -14.14 7.75
CA GLU A 399 -1.38 -13.96 8.00
C GLU A 399 -1.05 -12.66 8.73
N VAL A 400 -1.84 -11.61 8.53
CA VAL A 400 -1.65 -10.32 9.22
C VAL A 400 -2.05 -10.38 10.70
N ARG A 401 -2.64 -11.49 11.16
CA ARG A 401 -3.06 -11.71 12.54
C ARG A 401 -2.14 -12.68 13.27
N PRO A 402 -2.03 -12.58 14.62
CA PRO A 402 -1.48 -13.65 15.43
C PRO A 402 -2.16 -14.99 15.13
N ALA A 403 -1.41 -16.09 15.11
CA ALA A 403 -1.88 -17.40 14.64
C ALA A 403 -3.11 -17.98 15.39
N ARG A 404 -3.42 -17.45 16.59
CA ARG A 404 -4.55 -17.89 17.43
C ARG A 404 -5.79 -17.01 17.29
N GLU A 405 -5.72 -15.93 16.51
CA GLU A 405 -6.83 -15.01 16.33
C GLU A 405 -7.61 -15.34 15.05
N PRO A 406 -8.94 -15.15 15.04
CA PRO A 406 -9.73 -15.34 13.83
C PRO A 406 -9.24 -14.41 12.71
N ALA A 407 -8.90 -14.97 11.55
CA ALA A 407 -8.45 -14.26 10.37
C ALA A 407 -9.35 -13.05 10.03
N ALA A 408 -8.82 -11.87 9.80
CA ALA A 408 -9.60 -10.71 9.42
C ALA A 408 -8.71 -9.78 8.60
N PRO A 409 -9.21 -9.19 7.50
CA PRO A 409 -8.44 -8.21 6.77
C PRO A 409 -8.00 -7.08 7.70
N SER A 410 -6.76 -6.63 7.49
CA SER A 410 -6.34 -5.33 8.00
C SER A 410 -7.22 -4.26 7.37
N LEU A 411 -7.69 -3.29 8.17
CA LEU A 411 -8.38 -2.11 7.64
C LEU A 411 -7.39 -1.04 7.14
N MET A 412 -6.10 -1.17 7.47
CA MET A 412 -5.04 -0.49 6.75
C MET A 412 -4.93 -1.11 5.34
N THR A 413 -4.93 -0.26 4.32
CA THR A 413 -4.90 -0.58 2.89
C THR A 413 -3.56 -1.15 2.41
N LEU A 414 -3.26 -2.41 2.77
CA LEU A 414 -1.95 -3.04 2.58
C LEU A 414 -1.61 -3.31 1.11
N THR A 415 -2.50 -4.00 0.42
CA THR A 415 -2.33 -4.38 -1.00
C THR A 415 -2.56 -3.21 -1.95
N ASP A 416 -3.34 -2.19 -1.59
CA ASP A 416 -3.48 -0.97 -2.39
C ASP A 416 -2.15 -0.21 -2.44
N VAL A 417 -1.51 0.02 -1.29
CA VAL A 417 -0.18 0.68 -1.23
C VAL A 417 0.86 -0.19 -1.93
N LEU A 418 1.01 -1.45 -1.50
CA LEU A 418 1.99 -2.36 -2.09
C LEU A 418 1.73 -2.59 -3.59
N GLY A 419 0.47 -2.65 -4.01
CA GLY A 419 0.06 -2.75 -5.41
C GLY A 419 0.41 -1.52 -6.23
N GLY A 420 0.32 -0.33 -5.65
CA GLY A 420 0.82 0.90 -6.25
C GLY A 420 2.35 0.87 -6.46
N LEU A 421 3.09 0.38 -5.45
CA LEU A 421 4.54 0.17 -5.58
C LEU A 421 4.84 -0.88 -6.67
N VAL A 422 4.20 -2.05 -6.64
CA VAL A 422 4.40 -3.10 -7.64
C VAL A 422 4.06 -2.59 -9.05
N SER A 423 3.02 -1.78 -9.19
CA SER A 423 2.65 -1.16 -10.48
C SER A 423 3.70 -0.16 -10.97
N ALA A 424 4.18 0.76 -10.11
CA ALA A 424 5.25 1.69 -10.48
C ALA A 424 6.56 0.96 -10.84
N GLN A 425 6.87 -0.13 -10.14
CA GLN A 425 8.00 -1.00 -10.47
C GLN A 425 7.83 -1.63 -11.86
N GLY A 426 6.65 -2.16 -12.16
CA GLY A 426 6.33 -2.70 -13.49
C GLY A 426 6.47 -1.63 -14.59
N VAL A 427 6.04 -0.40 -14.34
CA VAL A 427 6.23 0.73 -15.26
C VAL A 427 7.70 1.02 -15.51
N LEU A 428 8.53 1.09 -14.46
CA LEU A 428 9.98 1.31 -14.59
C LEU A 428 10.65 0.19 -15.38
N ALA A 429 10.29 -1.05 -15.10
CA ALA A 429 10.75 -2.22 -15.85
C ALA A 429 10.30 -2.17 -17.32
N GLY A 430 9.05 -1.78 -17.58
CA GLY A 430 8.52 -1.59 -18.93
C GLY A 430 9.24 -0.47 -19.70
N LEU A 431 9.55 0.65 -19.04
CA LEU A 431 10.34 1.74 -19.60
C LEU A 431 11.76 1.28 -19.94
N LEU A 432 12.41 0.55 -19.04
CA LEU A 432 13.74 -0.03 -19.29
C LEU A 432 13.72 -0.98 -20.49
N ALA A 433 12.76 -1.91 -20.53
CA ALA A 433 12.59 -2.85 -21.64
C ALA A 433 12.28 -2.13 -22.96
N ARG A 434 11.54 -1.02 -22.92
CA ARG A 434 11.31 -0.14 -24.08
C ARG A 434 12.60 0.51 -24.57
N PHE A 435 13.44 1.04 -23.67
CA PHE A 435 14.71 1.67 -24.06
C PHE A 435 15.71 0.66 -24.61
N ARG A 436 15.71 -0.57 -24.11
CA ARG A 436 16.58 -1.66 -24.58
C ARG A 436 16.20 -2.18 -25.96
N GLU A 437 14.91 -2.36 -26.22
CA GLU A 437 14.44 -3.10 -27.41
C GLU A 437 13.73 -2.21 -28.45
N GLY A 438 13.45 -0.94 -28.14
CA GLY A 438 12.81 -0.03 -29.08
C GLY A 438 11.39 -0.47 -29.45
N ARG A 439 10.60 -0.89 -28.46
CA ARG A 439 9.18 -1.26 -28.65
C ARG A 439 8.37 -0.91 -27.41
N GLY A 440 7.12 -0.50 -27.59
CA GLY A 440 6.19 -0.28 -26.50
C GLY A 440 5.99 -1.53 -25.63
N ARG A 441 5.43 -1.34 -24.44
CA ARG A 441 5.19 -2.42 -23.49
C ARG A 441 3.78 -2.35 -22.93
N ARG A 442 3.18 -3.52 -22.75
CA ARG A 442 2.03 -3.69 -21.85
C ARG A 442 2.54 -4.24 -20.53
N VAL A 443 2.14 -3.62 -19.43
CA VAL A 443 2.50 -3.95 -18.07
C VAL A 443 1.22 -4.23 -17.29
N ASP A 444 1.05 -5.46 -16.85
CA ASP A 444 -0.11 -5.88 -16.06
C ASP A 444 0.35 -6.18 -14.62
N SER A 445 -0.26 -5.51 -13.65
CA SER A 445 -0.02 -5.71 -12.21
C SER A 445 -1.34 -5.83 -11.48
N SER A 446 -1.32 -6.36 -10.26
CA SER A 446 -2.55 -6.54 -9.49
C SER A 446 -2.36 -6.41 -7.98
N LEU A 447 -3.44 -6.10 -7.26
CA LEU A 447 -3.46 -6.23 -5.80
C LEU A 447 -3.15 -7.69 -5.39
N LEU A 448 -3.64 -8.68 -6.15
CA LEU A 448 -3.36 -10.09 -5.88
C LEU A 448 -1.86 -10.44 -6.02
N SER A 449 -1.18 -9.91 -7.03
CA SER A 449 0.26 -10.10 -7.19
C SER A 449 1.06 -9.38 -6.11
N ALA A 450 0.61 -8.23 -5.64
CA ALA A 450 1.15 -7.58 -4.44
C ALA A 450 0.98 -8.44 -3.18
N ALA A 451 -0.21 -9.01 -2.95
CA ALA A 451 -0.43 -9.95 -1.85
C ALA A 451 0.50 -11.18 -1.96
N ALA A 452 0.71 -11.71 -3.16
CA ALA A 452 1.63 -12.81 -3.39
C ALA A 452 3.09 -12.46 -3.02
N VAL A 453 3.55 -11.25 -3.36
CA VAL A 453 4.88 -10.76 -2.96
C VAL A 453 5.03 -10.74 -1.44
N LEU A 454 4.02 -10.24 -0.73
CA LEU A 454 4.04 -10.16 0.73
C LEU A 454 4.05 -11.54 1.39
N ARG A 455 3.21 -12.48 0.92
CA ARG A 455 3.07 -13.83 1.50
C ARG A 455 4.29 -14.74 1.29
N ARG A 456 5.14 -14.45 0.29
CA ARG A 456 6.35 -15.25 -0.01
C ARG A 456 7.50 -14.99 0.94
N MET A 457 7.44 -13.91 1.73
CA MET A 457 8.54 -13.56 2.61
C MET A 457 8.52 -14.42 3.88
N PRO A 458 9.70 -14.89 4.34
CA PRO A 458 9.79 -15.57 5.63
C PRO A 458 9.33 -14.60 6.73
N ARG A 459 8.66 -15.13 7.74
CA ARG A 459 8.19 -14.32 8.87
C ARG A 459 9.29 -14.20 9.90
N THR A 460 9.61 -12.97 10.27
CA THR A 460 10.36 -12.72 11.50
C THR A 460 9.47 -12.97 12.71
N PRO A 461 10.03 -13.49 13.83
CA PRO A 461 9.31 -13.52 15.11
C PRO A 461 8.77 -12.12 15.43
N ARG A 462 7.57 -12.05 15.99
CA ARG A 462 6.91 -10.81 16.36
C ARG A 462 6.42 -10.85 17.80
N ARG A 463 6.44 -9.69 18.46
CA ARG A 463 5.86 -9.48 19.78
C ARG A 463 4.87 -8.33 19.67
N GLU A 464 3.69 -8.54 20.24
CA GLU A 464 2.71 -7.46 20.37
C GLU A 464 3.25 -6.35 21.28
N PRO A 465 2.82 -5.09 21.09
CA PRO A 465 3.15 -4.00 21.99
C PRO A 465 2.81 -4.31 23.45
N LEU A 466 3.62 -3.82 24.37
CA LEU A 466 3.40 -3.91 25.81
C LEU A 466 2.87 -2.56 26.31
N SER A 467 1.77 -2.57 27.06
CA SER A 467 1.25 -1.35 27.70
C SER A 467 2.20 -0.94 28.84
N THR A 468 2.42 0.36 28.97
CA THR A 468 3.15 1.00 30.08
C THR A 468 2.20 1.91 30.85
N LEU A 469 2.68 2.60 31.89
CA LEU A 469 1.87 3.58 32.64
C LEU A 469 1.42 4.79 31.79
N ASP A 470 2.20 5.16 30.77
CA ASP A 470 2.07 6.41 30.00
C ASP A 470 2.07 6.17 28.48
N GLY A 471 1.79 4.94 28.03
CA GLY A 471 1.77 4.60 26.61
C GLY A 471 2.02 3.13 26.32
N TRP A 472 2.83 2.89 25.27
CA TRP A 472 3.08 1.57 24.72
C TRP A 472 4.55 1.43 24.32
N LEU A 473 5.11 0.26 24.57
CA LEU A 473 6.48 -0.11 24.28
C LEU A 473 6.51 -1.26 23.26
N ALA A 474 7.26 -1.08 22.19
CA ALA A 474 7.63 -2.18 21.31
C ALA A 474 9.08 -2.58 21.59
N VAL A 475 9.28 -3.87 21.82
CA VAL A 475 10.60 -4.46 22.09
C VAL A 475 10.92 -5.43 20.97
N SER A 476 12.14 -5.38 20.46
CA SER A 476 12.62 -6.29 19.43
C SER A 476 12.24 -7.75 19.73
N ALA A 477 11.74 -8.43 18.70
CA ALA A 477 11.31 -9.82 18.79
C ALA A 477 12.43 -10.81 18.41
N ASP A 478 13.64 -10.32 18.11
CA ASP A 478 14.79 -11.16 17.78
C ASP A 478 15.11 -12.13 18.94
N PRO A 479 15.13 -13.46 18.70
CA PRO A 479 15.45 -14.45 19.73
C PRO A 479 16.81 -14.22 20.41
N ARG A 480 17.78 -13.61 19.72
CA ARG A 480 19.10 -13.25 20.27
C ARG A 480 19.01 -12.22 21.40
N HIS A 481 17.88 -11.54 21.54
CA HIS A 481 17.62 -10.57 22.61
C HIS A 481 16.96 -11.20 23.84
N SER A 482 16.54 -12.47 23.82
CA SER A 482 15.74 -13.10 24.88
C SER A 482 16.33 -12.95 26.29
N ALA A 483 17.57 -13.40 26.49
CA ALA A 483 18.24 -13.32 27.80
C ALA A 483 18.42 -11.86 28.29
N ARG A 484 18.66 -10.92 27.38
CA ARG A 484 18.85 -9.50 27.70
C ARG A 484 17.51 -8.84 28.04
N ILE A 485 16.43 -9.23 27.38
CA ILE A 485 15.07 -8.83 27.73
C ILE A 485 14.69 -9.39 29.10
N ALA A 486 14.94 -10.66 29.37
CA ALA A 486 14.69 -11.28 30.67
C ALA A 486 15.40 -10.51 31.80
N LYS A 487 16.68 -10.16 31.59
CA LYS A 487 17.47 -9.30 32.50
C LYS A 487 16.88 -7.90 32.66
N ALA A 488 16.42 -7.26 31.58
CA ALA A 488 15.85 -5.92 31.64
C ALA A 488 14.52 -5.86 32.42
N PHE A 489 13.75 -6.95 32.44
CA PHE A 489 12.45 -7.02 33.11
C PHE A 489 12.48 -7.75 34.47
N ASP A 490 13.65 -8.21 34.91
CA ASP A 490 13.83 -9.04 36.11
C ASP A 490 12.95 -10.30 36.08
N LEU A 491 13.02 -11.03 34.95
CA LEU A 491 12.25 -12.25 34.67
C LEU A 491 13.17 -13.43 34.29
N PRO A 492 12.68 -14.69 34.40
CA PRO A 492 13.37 -15.85 33.83
C PRO A 492 13.47 -15.81 32.30
N ASP A 493 14.50 -16.46 31.74
CA ASP A 493 14.69 -16.65 30.29
C ASP A 493 14.18 -18.05 29.86
N PRO A 494 13.32 -18.17 28.82
CA PRO A 494 12.72 -17.09 28.05
C PRO A 494 11.57 -16.38 28.81
N PRO A 495 11.47 -15.03 28.69
CA PRO A 495 10.43 -14.30 29.39
C PRO A 495 9.08 -14.52 28.67
N GLY A 496 8.09 -15.04 29.40
CA GLY A 496 6.73 -15.19 28.88
C GLY A 496 6.05 -13.83 28.66
N TYR A 497 5.29 -13.69 27.56
CA TYR A 497 4.61 -12.44 27.20
C TYR A 497 3.71 -11.90 28.32
N ALA A 498 2.95 -12.77 28.99
CA ALA A 498 2.07 -12.36 30.10
C ALA A 498 2.85 -11.71 31.25
N HIS A 499 4.02 -12.25 31.61
CA HIS A 499 4.88 -11.67 32.64
C HIS A 499 5.50 -10.34 32.19
N LEU A 500 5.94 -10.25 30.94
CA LEU A 500 6.41 -9.00 30.34
C LEU A 500 5.32 -7.93 30.41
N ALA A 501 4.08 -8.26 30.03
CA ALA A 501 2.96 -7.32 30.04
C ALA A 501 2.66 -6.80 31.45
N VAL A 502 2.61 -7.68 32.46
CA VAL A 502 2.38 -7.29 33.85
C VAL A 502 3.49 -6.38 34.37
N ARG A 503 4.76 -6.74 34.14
CA ARG A 503 5.90 -5.90 34.55
C ARG A 503 5.88 -4.56 33.82
N CYS A 504 5.69 -4.59 32.51
CA CYS A 504 5.76 -3.39 31.68
C CYS A 504 4.73 -2.33 32.11
N ALA A 505 3.53 -2.76 32.47
CA ALA A 505 2.44 -1.90 32.92
C ALA A 505 2.70 -1.18 34.26
N GLN A 506 3.73 -1.57 35.01
CA GLN A 506 4.05 -0.99 36.33
C GLN A 506 4.99 0.22 36.26
N GLN A 507 5.55 0.55 35.10
CA GLN A 507 6.52 1.62 34.94
C GLN A 507 6.24 2.45 33.67
N SER A 508 6.85 3.63 33.57
CA SER A 508 6.74 4.48 32.39
C SER A 508 7.49 3.89 31.19
N THR A 509 7.15 4.35 30.00
CA THR A 509 7.81 3.99 28.75
C THR A 509 9.28 4.38 28.79
N SER A 510 9.61 5.58 29.29
CA SER A 510 10.99 6.05 29.39
C SER A 510 11.83 5.16 30.31
N HIS A 511 11.28 4.73 31.45
CA HIS A 511 11.96 3.79 32.34
C HIS A 511 12.37 2.50 31.62
N TRP A 512 11.46 1.89 30.84
CA TRP A 512 11.78 0.67 30.11
C TRP A 512 12.75 0.89 28.96
N LEU A 513 12.64 2.02 28.24
CA LEU A 513 13.57 2.36 27.17
C LEU A 513 14.99 2.50 27.71
N GLU A 514 15.18 3.15 28.86
CA GLU A 514 16.48 3.26 29.53
C GLU A 514 17.04 1.88 29.90
N ARG A 515 16.22 1.03 30.56
CA ARG A 515 16.66 -0.33 30.96
C ARG A 515 17.02 -1.21 29.77
N LEU A 516 16.24 -1.17 28.70
CA LEU A 516 16.48 -1.97 27.49
C LEU A 516 17.70 -1.46 26.72
N THR A 517 17.88 -0.14 26.64
CA THR A 517 19.07 0.48 26.04
C THR A 517 20.34 0.09 26.81
N ALA A 518 20.30 0.08 28.14
CA ALA A 518 21.44 -0.31 28.98
C ALA A 518 21.91 -1.77 28.76
N VAL A 519 21.02 -2.64 28.27
CA VAL A 519 21.38 -4.02 27.89
C VAL A 519 21.48 -4.21 26.36
N GLY A 520 21.43 -3.13 25.59
CA GLY A 520 21.56 -3.14 24.13
C GLY A 520 20.43 -3.87 23.41
N VAL A 521 19.21 -3.87 23.97
CA VAL A 521 18.01 -4.41 23.30
C VAL A 521 17.29 -3.28 22.59
N PRO A 522 17.05 -3.37 21.26
CA PRO A 522 16.28 -2.38 20.53
C PRO A 522 14.84 -2.33 21.04
N ALA A 523 14.39 -1.13 21.38
CA ALA A 523 13.03 -0.85 21.80
C ALA A 523 12.65 0.59 21.46
N VAL A 524 11.37 0.81 21.21
CA VAL A 524 10.83 2.12 20.84
C VAL A 524 9.49 2.36 21.53
N ARG A 525 9.19 3.64 21.79
CA ARG A 525 7.81 4.07 22.05
C ARG A 525 6.99 3.78 20.80
N VAL A 526 5.82 3.17 20.96
CA VAL A 526 4.89 2.95 19.85
C VAL A 526 4.21 4.28 19.55
N CYS A 527 4.23 4.71 18.28
CA CYS A 527 3.44 5.84 17.84
C CYS A 527 1.96 5.49 18.00
N THR A 528 1.21 6.28 18.75
CA THR A 528 -0.23 6.09 19.00
C THR A 528 -1.10 7.25 18.51
N ASP A 529 -0.48 8.34 18.05
CA ASP A 529 -1.09 9.35 17.21
C ASP A 529 -0.09 9.79 16.14
N LEU A 530 -0.49 9.72 14.86
CA LEU A 530 0.37 10.13 13.75
C LEU A 530 0.63 11.65 13.76
N ALA A 531 -0.21 12.44 14.43
CA ALA A 531 -0.03 13.89 14.54
C ALA A 531 1.25 14.28 15.31
N GLU A 532 1.79 13.37 16.12
CA GLU A 532 3.01 13.59 16.91
C GLU A 532 4.29 13.46 16.06
N LEU A 533 4.25 12.67 14.98
CA LEU A 533 5.46 12.34 14.21
C LEU A 533 6.16 13.55 13.59
N PRO A 534 5.48 14.55 12.99
CA PRO A 534 6.16 15.72 12.43
C PRO A 534 6.83 16.62 13.47
N ALA A 535 6.37 16.58 14.72
CA ALA A 535 6.95 17.34 15.83
C ALA A 535 8.13 16.60 16.48
N ASP A 536 8.28 15.30 16.23
CA ASP A 536 9.38 14.49 16.73
C ASP A 536 10.66 14.76 15.92
N PRO A 537 11.72 15.34 16.52
CA PRO A 537 12.97 15.67 15.82
C PRO A 537 13.61 14.47 15.13
N ARG A 538 13.36 13.25 15.60
CA ARG A 538 13.91 12.02 15.01
C ARG A 538 13.38 11.76 13.60
N PHE A 539 12.22 12.30 13.27
CA PHE A 539 11.57 12.17 11.96
C PHE A 539 11.73 13.42 11.07
N GLY A 540 12.37 14.48 11.57
CA GLY A 540 12.44 15.78 10.87
C GLY A 540 13.13 15.74 9.50
N ALA A 541 14.02 14.77 9.25
CA ALA A 541 14.66 14.60 7.94
C ALA A 541 13.74 13.95 6.89
N VAL A 542 12.73 13.18 7.34
CA VAL A 542 11.87 12.36 6.47
C VAL A 542 10.42 12.82 6.41
N LEU A 543 9.98 13.70 7.32
CA LEU A 543 8.64 14.29 7.29
C LEU A 543 8.75 15.78 7.00
N ARG A 544 7.93 16.28 6.07
CA ARG A 544 7.92 17.68 5.65
C ARG A 544 6.53 18.29 5.82
N PRO A 545 6.43 19.53 6.29
CA PRO A 545 5.19 20.29 6.19
C PRO A 545 4.84 20.48 4.71
N HIS A 546 3.58 20.33 4.38
CA HIS A 546 3.03 20.41 3.04
C HIS A 546 1.66 21.09 3.11
N ASP A 547 1.68 22.42 3.04
CA ASP A 547 0.50 23.29 2.88
C ASP A 547 -0.78 22.80 3.58
N GLY A 548 -0.74 22.80 4.91
CA GLY A 548 -1.88 22.43 5.76
C GLY A 548 -1.84 21.02 6.34
N PHE A 549 -0.86 20.18 6.01
CA PHE A 549 -0.63 18.86 6.63
C PHE A 549 0.84 18.42 6.50
N ALA A 550 1.21 17.24 7.01
CA ALA A 550 2.55 16.67 6.87
C ALA A 550 2.61 15.49 5.88
N THR A 551 3.72 15.37 5.15
CA THR A 551 3.95 14.29 4.18
C THR A 551 5.33 13.64 4.36
N PRO A 552 5.49 12.35 4.03
CA PRO A 552 6.80 11.75 3.90
C PRO A 552 7.58 12.37 2.72
N ALA A 553 8.87 12.59 2.92
CA ALA A 553 9.82 12.92 1.87
C ALA A 553 9.92 11.76 0.84
N PRO A 554 10.45 12.01 -0.37
CA PRO A 554 10.72 10.95 -1.32
C PRO A 554 11.53 9.81 -0.68
N PRO A 555 11.16 8.54 -0.85
CA PRO A 555 11.78 7.42 -0.14
C PRO A 555 13.09 6.94 -0.79
N TRP A 556 13.79 7.83 -1.50
CA TRP A 556 15.06 7.54 -2.18
C TRP A 556 16.03 8.70 -2.11
N GLU A 557 17.31 8.35 -2.04
CA GLU A 557 18.42 9.25 -2.30
C GLU A 557 19.26 8.68 -3.46
N PHE A 558 19.58 9.50 -4.45
CA PHE A 558 20.33 9.09 -5.65
C PHE A 558 21.67 9.83 -5.71
N SER A 559 22.75 9.12 -6.07
CA SER A 559 24.08 9.71 -6.32
C SER A 559 24.82 9.09 -7.50
#